data_AF-A1ZIU1-F1
#
_entry.id   AF-A1ZIU1-F1
#
_cell.length_a   1.000
_cell.length_b   1.000
_cell.length_c   1.000
_cell.angle_alpha   90.00
_cell.angle_beta   90.00
_cell.angle_gamma   90.00
#
_symmetry.space_group_name_H-M   'P 1'
#
loop_
_entity.id
_entity.type
_entity.pdbx_description
1 polymer ?
#
loop_
_entity_poly.entity_id
_entity_poly.type
_entity_poly.pdbx_seq_one_letter_code
_entity_poly.pdbx_strand_id
1 'polypeptide(L)'
;MATTDPNKWRKVTDVLLSEVDGDLAFENGDFALGDATLQHQAHNLVANKGDLRAAPQAGIGLDIFLNDENRDFSEMRAEIELQLELDGQTIESVRFDIDEQIGGDLVRIEAGWSN
;
A
#
# COMPACT_ATOMS: atom_id res chain seq x y z
N MET A 1 -20.78 -6.28 10.46
CA MET A 1 -20.34 -6.83 9.17
C MET A 1 -20.19 -5.64 8.25
N ALA A 2 -18.98 -5.12 8.09
CA ALA A 2 -18.76 -3.94 7.26
C ALA A 2 -19.03 -4.33 5.81
N THR A 3 -20.11 -3.80 5.26
CA THR A 3 -20.42 -3.82 3.84
C THR A 3 -19.47 -2.80 3.21
N THR A 4 -18.33 -3.25 2.69
CA THR A 4 -17.44 -2.39 1.90
C THR A 4 -17.98 -2.36 0.48
N ASP A 5 -18.60 -1.22 0.13
CA ASP A 5 -18.97 -0.93 -1.25
C ASP A 5 -17.70 -0.97 -2.12
N PRO A 6 -17.62 -1.86 -3.13
CA PRO A 6 -16.44 -1.99 -4.00
C PRO A 6 -16.18 -0.76 -4.89
N ASN A 7 -17.11 0.21 -4.90
CA ASN A 7 -16.99 1.48 -5.61
C ASN A 7 -16.85 2.69 -4.67
N LYS A 8 -16.63 2.44 -3.38
CA LYS A 8 -16.43 3.49 -2.37
C LYS A 8 -15.30 4.44 -2.71
N TRP A 9 -14.18 3.88 -3.18
CA TRP A 9 -12.97 4.63 -3.53
C TRP A 9 -12.87 4.80 -5.04
N ARG A 10 -12.32 5.95 -5.45
CA ARG A 10 -11.92 6.20 -6.82
C ARG A 10 -10.84 5.19 -7.20
N LYS A 11 -11.09 4.45 -8.28
CA LYS A 11 -10.14 3.49 -8.84
C LYS A 11 -9.11 4.21 -9.71
N VAL A 12 -7.84 3.88 -9.51
CA VAL A 12 -6.75 4.36 -10.37
C VAL A 12 -6.55 3.34 -11.48
N THR A 13 -6.80 3.74 -12.73
CA THR A 13 -6.52 2.89 -13.89
C THR A 13 -5.10 3.11 -14.36
N ASP A 14 -4.29 2.04 -14.34
CA ASP A 14 -2.88 2.09 -14.76
C ASP A 14 -2.41 0.72 -15.27
N VAL A 15 -1.13 0.63 -15.65
CA VAL A 15 -0.45 -0.62 -16.01
C VAL A 15 -0.34 -1.52 -14.78
N LEU A 16 -0.83 -2.75 -14.94
CA LEU A 16 -0.80 -3.76 -13.89
C LEU A 16 0.55 -4.48 -13.87
N LEU A 17 0.92 -4.91 -12.67
CA LEU A 17 2.04 -5.83 -12.44
C LEU A 17 1.53 -7.26 -12.27
N SER A 18 2.39 -8.21 -12.59
CA SER A 18 2.18 -9.63 -12.38
C SER A 18 2.23 -9.95 -10.90
N GLU A 19 1.18 -10.56 -10.38
CA GLU A 19 1.08 -11.02 -8.98
C GLU A 19 2.11 -12.11 -8.63
N VAL A 20 2.78 -12.69 -9.64
CA VAL A 20 3.74 -13.78 -9.44
C VAL A 20 5.14 -13.25 -9.12
N ASP A 21 5.58 -12.21 -9.83
CA ASP A 21 6.97 -11.73 -9.82
C ASP A 21 7.11 -10.20 -9.76
N GLY A 22 6.00 -9.46 -9.85
CA GLY A 22 5.98 -8.00 -9.84
C GLY A 22 6.47 -7.35 -11.14
N ASP A 23 6.67 -8.11 -12.22
CA ASP A 23 7.00 -7.54 -13.54
C ASP A 23 5.73 -7.00 -14.23
N LEU A 24 5.88 -6.31 -15.36
CA LEU A 24 4.76 -5.81 -16.15
C LEU A 24 3.84 -6.96 -16.59
N ALA A 25 2.54 -6.86 -16.28
CA ALA A 25 1.56 -7.82 -16.76
C ALA A 25 1.19 -7.52 -18.21
N PHE A 26 0.98 -8.58 -19.00
CA PHE A 26 0.58 -8.51 -20.40
C PHE A 26 -0.70 -9.29 -20.63
N GLU A 27 -1.60 -8.74 -21.44
CA GLU A 27 -2.82 -9.39 -21.88
C GLU A 27 -3.00 -9.18 -23.40
N ASN A 28 -3.29 -10.24 -24.15
CA ASN A 28 -3.52 -10.19 -25.59
C ASN A 28 -2.39 -9.53 -26.42
N GLY A 29 -1.15 -9.58 -25.93
CA GLY A 29 0.02 -9.04 -26.62
C GLY A 29 0.27 -7.54 -26.40
N ASP A 30 -0.41 -6.93 -25.44
CA ASP A 30 -0.20 -5.55 -25.00
C ASP A 30 -0.11 -5.48 -23.46
N PHE A 31 0.23 -4.32 -22.89
CA PHE A 31 0.24 -4.12 -21.44
C PHE A 31 -1.16 -4.30 -20.85
N ALA A 32 -1.25 -5.03 -19.73
CA ALA A 32 -2.49 -5.16 -19.00
C ALA A 32 -2.82 -3.85 -18.29
N LEU A 33 -4.00 -3.30 -18.53
CA LEU A 33 -4.51 -2.09 -17.88
C LEU A 33 -5.68 -2.44 -16.96
N GLY A 34 -5.71 -1.87 -15.77
CA GLY A 34 -6.79 -2.13 -14.81
C GLY A 34 -6.67 -1.31 -13.54
N ASP A 35 -7.38 -1.76 -12.50
CA ASP A 35 -7.37 -1.12 -11.19
C ASP A 35 -6.04 -1.36 -10.45
N ALA A 36 -5.19 -0.33 -10.46
CA ALA A 36 -3.87 -0.33 -9.83
C ALA A 36 -3.87 0.36 -8.45
N THR A 37 -5.05 0.61 -7.86
CA THR A 37 -5.18 1.34 -6.59
C THR A 37 -4.37 0.69 -5.47
N LEU A 38 -4.54 -0.62 -5.26
CA LEU A 38 -3.81 -1.36 -4.22
C LEU A 38 -2.33 -1.52 -4.57
N GLN A 39 -2.00 -1.69 -5.85
CA GLN A 39 -0.63 -1.78 -6.33
C GLN A 39 0.15 -0.50 -5.98
N HIS A 40 -0.42 0.67 -6.24
CA HIS A 40 0.22 1.96 -5.93
C HIS A 40 0.31 2.23 -4.42
N GLN A 41 -0.70 1.82 -3.64
CA GLN A 41 -0.60 1.83 -2.18
C GLN A 41 0.57 0.96 -1.70
N ALA A 42 0.68 -0.27 -2.20
CA ALA A 42 1.77 -1.18 -1.85
C ALA A 42 3.14 -0.62 -2.22
N HIS A 43 3.28 0.02 -3.38
CA HIS A 43 4.50 0.72 -3.77
C HIS A 43 4.90 1.80 -2.77
N ASN A 44 3.94 2.60 -2.27
CA ASN A 44 4.22 3.63 -1.27
C ASN A 44 4.67 3.02 0.07
N LEU A 45 4.09 1.89 0.49
CA LEU A 45 4.51 1.19 1.70
C LEU A 45 5.96 0.70 1.60
N VAL A 46 6.34 0.11 0.47
CA VAL A 46 7.65 -0.53 0.28
C VAL A 46 8.74 0.48 -0.06
N ALA A 47 8.42 1.58 -0.74
CA ALA A 47 9.39 2.59 -1.10
C ALA A 47 9.96 3.30 0.13
N ASN A 48 11.27 3.53 0.13
CA ASN A 48 11.94 4.38 1.11
C ASN A 48 11.90 5.86 0.68
N LYS A 49 12.03 6.76 1.66
CA LYS A 49 12.23 8.18 1.39
C LYS A 49 13.46 8.37 0.51
N GLY A 50 13.23 8.94 -0.68
CA GLY A 50 14.26 9.18 -1.70
C GLY A 50 14.20 8.24 -2.90
N ASP A 51 13.49 7.11 -2.81
CA ASP A 51 13.35 6.17 -3.93
C ASP A 51 12.51 6.77 -5.07
N LEU A 52 11.43 7.46 -4.69
CA LEU A 52 10.55 8.15 -5.61
C LEU A 52 11.15 9.51 -6.01
N ARG A 53 11.91 9.54 -7.13
CA ARG A 53 12.61 10.77 -7.59
C ARG A 53 11.69 11.99 -7.74
N ALA A 54 10.45 11.78 -8.15
CA ALA A 54 9.47 12.86 -8.31
C ALA A 54 8.95 13.39 -6.98
N ALA A 55 8.99 12.58 -5.92
CA ALA A 55 8.55 12.92 -4.58
C ALA A 55 9.51 12.31 -3.53
N PRO A 56 10.72 12.86 -3.33
CA PRO A 56 11.74 12.24 -2.47
C PRO A 56 11.36 12.13 -0.98
N GLN A 57 10.26 12.75 -0.57
CA GLN A 57 9.74 12.68 0.80
C GLN A 57 8.64 11.62 0.96
N ALA A 58 8.15 11.06 -0.15
CA ALA A 58 7.18 9.97 -0.16
C ALA A 58 7.89 8.62 0.04
N GLY A 59 7.12 7.63 0.49
CA GLY A 59 7.61 6.32 0.86
C GLY A 59 7.70 6.15 2.38
N ILE A 60 7.36 4.95 2.85
CA ILE A 60 7.33 4.58 4.27
C ILE A 60 8.55 3.74 4.66
N GLY A 61 9.04 2.86 3.78
CA GLY A 61 10.11 1.93 4.10
C GLY A 61 9.66 0.90 5.14
N LEU A 62 8.55 0.20 4.86
CA LEU A 62 7.92 -0.74 5.79
C LEU A 62 8.88 -1.81 6.33
N ASP A 63 9.84 -2.22 5.51
CA ASP A 63 10.86 -3.22 5.85
C ASP A 63 11.76 -2.77 7.01
N ILE A 64 12.04 -1.46 7.12
CA ILE A 64 12.84 -0.92 8.22
C ILE A 64 12.11 -1.13 9.55
N PHE A 65 10.82 -0.83 9.60
CA PHE A 65 10.01 -1.00 10.81
C PHE A 65 9.80 -2.48 11.16
N LEU A 66 9.57 -3.33 10.16
CA LEU A 66 9.35 -4.76 10.40
C LEU A 66 10.59 -5.48 10.93
N ASN A 67 11.78 -5.03 10.52
CA ASN A 67 13.06 -5.61 10.93
C ASN A 67 13.64 -4.99 12.23
N ASP A 68 12.99 -4.00 12.83
CA ASP A 68 13.44 -3.42 14.11
C ASP A 68 13.11 -4.35 15.29
N GLU A 69 14.09 -4.64 16.14
CA GLU A 69 13.91 -5.46 17.35
C GLU A 69 13.00 -4.78 18.39
N ASN A 70 12.93 -3.44 18.41
CA ASN A 70 12.06 -2.65 19.29
C ASN A 70 10.90 -2.01 18.53
N ARG A 71 10.44 -2.65 17.46
CA ARG A 71 9.39 -2.16 16.58
C ARG A 71 8.15 -1.65 17.33
N ASP A 72 7.90 -0.35 17.17
CA ASP A 72 6.72 0.33 17.68
C ASP A 72 5.66 0.45 16.58
N PHE A 73 4.64 -0.41 16.66
CA PHE A 73 3.52 -0.41 15.73
C PHE A 73 2.74 0.92 15.73
N SER A 74 2.81 1.72 16.80
CA SER A 74 2.14 3.02 16.85
C SER A 74 2.83 4.07 15.99
N GLU A 75 4.16 4.10 16.00
CA GLU A 75 4.96 4.97 15.12
C GLU A 75 4.79 4.57 13.65
N MET A 76 4.90 3.27 13.38
CA MET A 76 4.69 2.72 12.04
C MET A 76 3.30 3.05 11.51
N ARG A 77 2.26 2.91 12.34
CA ARG A 77 0.89 3.29 11.98
C ARG A 77 0.79 4.77 11.63
N ALA A 78 1.36 5.64 12.46
CA ALA A 78 1.30 7.09 12.26
C ALA A 78 1.99 7.51 10.97
N GLU A 79 3.12 6.89 10.61
CA GLU A 79 3.81 7.17 9.35
C GLU A 79 2.98 6.68 8.14
N ILE A 80 2.40 5.48 8.21
CA ILE A 80 1.51 4.98 7.14
C ILE A 80 0.33 5.92 6.94
N GLU A 81 -0.34 6.32 8.03
CA GLU A 81 -1.47 7.24 7.96
C GLU A 81 -1.05 8.58 7.34
N LEU A 82 0.05 9.18 7.82
CA LEU A 82 0.57 10.43 7.27
C LEU A 82 0.86 10.35 5.77
N GLN A 83 1.54 9.29 5.32
CA GLN A 83 1.95 9.15 3.92
C GLN A 83 0.77 8.90 2.98
N LEU A 84 -0.25 8.15 3.42
CA LEU A 84 -1.49 7.97 2.66
C LEU A 84 -2.31 9.28 2.58
N GLU A 85 -2.34 10.08 3.65
CA GLU A 85 -2.98 11.40 3.62
C GLU A 85 -2.25 12.38 2.68
N LEU A 86 -0.92 12.37 2.69
CA LEU A 86 -0.10 13.18 1.78
C LEU A 86 -0.31 12.79 0.31
N ASP A 87 -0.59 11.51 0.05
CA ASP A 87 -0.98 10.98 -1.26
C ASP A 87 -2.44 11.33 -1.63
N GLY A 88 -3.18 11.99 -0.73
CA GLY A 88 -4.55 12.47 -0.95
C GLY A 88 -5.62 11.42 -0.70
N GLN A 89 -5.29 10.34 0.02
CA GLN A 89 -6.24 9.30 0.38
C GLN A 89 -6.99 9.65 1.67
N THR A 90 -8.24 9.23 1.75
CA THR A 90 -9.00 9.20 3.00
C THR A 90 -8.79 7.86 3.68
N ILE A 91 -8.36 7.88 4.93
CA ILE A 91 -8.09 6.66 5.71
C ILE A 91 -9.27 6.40 6.63
N GLU A 92 -9.70 5.14 6.68
CA GLU A 92 -10.68 4.70 7.66
C GLU A 92 -10.08 3.79 8.73
N SER A 93 -9.15 2.91 8.35
CA SER A 93 -8.41 2.15 9.33
C SER A 93 -7.07 1.65 8.82
N VAL A 94 -6.10 1.61 9.71
CA VAL A 94 -4.83 0.90 9.56
C VAL A 94 -4.71 -0.06 10.74
N ARG A 95 -4.51 -1.35 10.46
CA ARG A 95 -4.42 -2.41 11.47
C ARG A 95 -3.22 -3.31 11.20
N PHE A 96 -2.62 -3.79 12.29
CA PHE A 96 -1.54 -4.75 12.25
C PHE A 96 -2.03 -6.03 12.90
N ASP A 97 -2.09 -7.10 12.12
CA ASP A 97 -2.39 -8.43 12.61
C ASP A 97 -1.08 -9.21 12.65
N ILE A 98 -0.58 -9.42 13.87
CA ILE A 98 0.60 -10.26 14.12
C ILE A 98 0.07 -11.68 14.28
N ASP A 99 0.33 -12.55 13.31
CA ASP A 99 -0.01 -13.96 13.41
C ASP A 99 1.25 -14.80 13.66
N GLU A 100 1.52 -15.03 14.95
CA GLU A 100 2.64 -15.87 15.41
C GLU A 100 2.54 -17.32 14.89
N GLN A 101 1.35 -17.80 14.52
CA GLN A 101 1.17 -19.17 14.02
C GLN A 101 1.47 -19.33 12.52
N ILE A 102 1.30 -18.26 11.75
CA ILE A 102 1.61 -18.23 10.31
C ILE A 102 3.06 -17.75 10.07
N GLY A 103 3.71 -17.19 11.10
CA GLY A 103 5.09 -16.71 11.02
C GLY A 103 5.23 -15.46 10.15
N GLY A 104 4.18 -14.64 10.06
CA GLY A 104 4.16 -13.43 9.25
C GLY A 104 3.37 -12.30 9.92
N ASP A 105 3.89 -11.08 9.76
CA ASP A 105 3.20 -9.86 10.16
C ASP A 105 2.34 -9.36 8.99
N LEU A 106 1.04 -9.16 9.22
CA LEU A 106 0.11 -8.66 8.21
C LEU A 106 -0.27 -7.21 8.51
N VAL A 107 -0.08 -6.33 7.53
CA VAL A 107 -0.58 -4.95 7.58
C VAL A 107 -1.86 -4.88 6.76
N ARG A 108 -2.98 -4.48 7.39
CA ARG A 108 -4.27 -4.26 6.73
C ARG A 108 -4.59 -2.77 6.71
N ILE A 109 -4.82 -2.25 5.51
CA ILE A 109 -5.13 -0.84 5.28
C ILE A 109 -6.50 -0.75 4.60
N GLU A 110 -7.38 0.08 5.15
CA GLU A 110 -8.62 0.52 4.53
C GLU A 110 -8.53 2.02 4.31
N ALA A 111 -8.06 2.40 3.12
CA ALA A 111 -7.91 3.78 2.68
C ALA A 111 -8.10 3.86 1.16
N GLY A 112 -8.46 5.04 0.66
CA GLY A 112 -8.51 5.30 -0.77
C GLY A 112 -8.85 6.74 -1.11
N TRP A 113 -8.76 7.08 -2.39
CA TRP A 113 -9.13 8.40 -2.87
C TRP A 113 -10.65 8.55 -2.93
N SER A 114 -11.17 9.63 -2.37
CA SER A 114 -12.57 10.00 -2.55
C SER A 114 -12.88 10.34 -4.01
N ASN A 115 -14.12 10.11 -4.44
CA ASN A 115 -14.64 10.53 -5.75
C ASN A 115 -14.83 12.05 -5.85
#